data_AF-A0A7V8YCE6-F1
#
_entry.id   AF-A0A7V8YCE6-F1
#
_cell.length_a   1.000
_cell.length_b   1.000
_cell.length_c   1.000
_cell.angle_alpha   90.00
_cell.angle_beta   90.00
_cell.angle_gamma   90.00
#
_symmetry.space_group_name_H-M   'P 1'
#
loop_
_entity.id
_entity.type
_entity.pdbx_description
1 polymer ?
#
loop_
_entity_poly.entity_id
_entity_poly.type
_entity_poly.pdbx_seq_one_letter_code
_entity_poly.pdbx_strand_id
1 'polypeptide(L)'
;MTRFAWLLGVMGLVACGDKDDTGEGSAVEDDGPAAEECLNLVSETFPATGTADAFYMTSVEFTLQTVEADATVTVTGPSGEVSGSSVVDGNRVLWTADAPLEASTAYEANLNWSCEATTIAFTTSDVGSEVPATDLTGNVYSLPLTEGRFVEPEGLGEIIGGLLDVSVLIEVTSATETDLEMMGALASETDPNAQDLCTETIDFPAVADFSANPFFSVGPADTLISVAGIDIAVDDLAISGAFSPDGDRIAGAAFSGSIDTRPLVELVGTGTEEDSVCALVLGFGIECIACSDGSGNFCLALAVEDMTAEIVAGTDLVPVGPDDVESNPDCATTTP
;
A
#
# COMPACT_ATOMS: atom_id res chain seq x y z
N MET A 1 26.55 9.13 -10.03
CA MET A 1 25.19 9.13 -10.60
C MET A 1 24.99 10.37 -11.49
N THR A 2 24.89 10.20 -12.80
CA THR A 2 24.60 11.32 -13.72
C THR A 2 23.99 10.76 -15.00
N ARG A 3 22.67 10.87 -15.15
CA ARG A 3 21.93 10.80 -16.42
C ARG A 3 20.42 10.87 -16.15
N PHE A 4 19.84 12.05 -16.28
CA PHE A 4 18.46 12.18 -16.78
C PHE A 4 18.42 13.35 -17.74
N ALA A 5 18.30 13.01 -19.03
CA ALA A 5 18.18 13.94 -20.12
C ALA A 5 16.88 13.62 -20.88
N TRP A 6 15.96 14.58 -20.82
CA TRP A 6 15.01 14.99 -21.86
C TRP A 6 14.15 13.93 -22.59
N LEU A 7 12.82 14.08 -22.43
CA LEU A 7 11.87 13.87 -23.54
C LEU A 7 10.65 14.78 -23.38
N LEU A 8 10.66 15.87 -24.16
CA LEU A 8 9.55 16.80 -24.37
C LEU A 8 8.97 16.48 -25.77
N GLY A 9 7.74 15.99 -25.83
CA GLY A 9 7.11 15.48 -27.05
C GLY A 9 5.71 16.03 -27.31
N VAL A 10 5.67 17.21 -27.94
CA VAL A 10 4.72 17.66 -29.00
C VAL A 10 3.19 17.50 -28.76
N MET A 11 2.55 18.65 -28.48
CA MET A 11 1.11 18.90 -28.70
C MET A 11 0.75 18.84 -30.19
N GLY A 12 -0.25 18.03 -30.53
CA GLY A 12 -0.92 18.02 -31.84
C GLY A 12 -2.29 18.70 -31.78
N LEU A 13 -2.41 19.83 -32.47
CA LEU A 13 -3.67 20.52 -32.81
C LEU A 13 -4.43 19.73 -33.90
N VAL A 14 -5.71 19.43 -33.67
CA VAL A 14 -6.68 18.98 -34.70
C VAL A 14 -7.93 19.86 -34.52
N ALA A 15 -8.09 20.95 -35.27
CA ALA A 15 -8.67 21.04 -36.61
C ALA A 15 -10.19 20.78 -36.65
N CYS A 16 -10.96 21.88 -36.55
CA CYS A 16 -12.39 21.94 -36.82
C CYS A 16 -12.70 21.65 -38.29
N GLY A 17 -13.75 20.86 -38.56
CA GLY A 17 -14.22 20.55 -39.90
C GLY A 17 -15.74 20.46 -40.01
N ASP A 18 -16.29 21.48 -40.66
CA ASP A 18 -17.51 21.62 -41.47
C ASP A 18 -18.94 21.28 -41.00
N LYS A 19 -19.80 22.23 -41.40
CA LYS A 19 -21.25 22.34 -41.33
C LYS A 19 -21.90 21.57 -42.48
N ASP A 20 -23.04 20.92 -42.21
CA ASP A 20 -24.10 20.79 -43.20
C ASP A 20 -25.48 20.90 -42.54
N ASP A 21 -26.36 21.54 -43.31
CA ASP A 21 -27.60 22.22 -42.93
C ASP A 21 -28.83 21.39 -43.36
N THR A 22 -30.01 21.79 -42.86
CA THR A 22 -31.38 21.49 -43.34
C THR A 22 -32.13 20.23 -42.85
N GLY A 23 -33.03 20.47 -41.90
CA GLY A 23 -34.16 19.59 -41.55
C GLY A 23 -35.14 20.25 -40.58
N GLU A 24 -36.00 21.14 -41.08
CA GLU A 24 -37.13 21.72 -40.34
C GLU A 24 -38.13 20.62 -39.93
N GLY A 25 -38.15 20.29 -38.64
CA GLY A 25 -39.20 19.50 -38.01
C GLY A 25 -39.59 20.17 -36.70
N SER A 26 -40.81 20.70 -36.63
CA SER A 26 -41.38 21.35 -35.45
C SER A 26 -41.37 20.39 -34.25
N ALA A 27 -40.40 20.56 -33.36
CA ALA A 27 -40.35 19.88 -32.08
C ALA A 27 -41.05 20.75 -31.03
N VAL A 28 -41.97 20.13 -30.31
CA VAL A 28 -42.68 20.68 -29.16
C VAL A 28 -41.65 20.96 -28.06
N GLU A 29 -41.53 22.22 -27.65
CA GLU A 29 -40.73 22.63 -26.49
C GLU A 29 -41.39 22.06 -25.23
N ASP A 30 -40.96 20.87 -24.83
CA ASP A 30 -41.24 20.30 -23.52
C ASP A 30 -40.21 20.90 -22.55
N ASP A 31 -40.55 22.08 -21.99
CA ASP A 31 -39.81 22.76 -20.90
C ASP A 31 -39.94 21.99 -19.57
N GLY A 32 -39.64 20.69 -19.60
CA GLY A 32 -39.37 19.94 -18.39
C GLY A 32 -38.20 20.60 -17.66
N PRO A 33 -38.25 20.75 -16.32
CA PRO A 33 -37.10 21.24 -15.59
C PRO A 33 -35.92 20.33 -15.95
N ALA A 34 -34.84 20.93 -16.50
CA ALA A 34 -33.62 20.20 -16.78
C ALA A 34 -33.24 19.44 -15.50
N ALA A 35 -33.09 18.12 -15.61
CA ALA A 35 -32.57 17.33 -14.51
C ALA A 35 -31.25 17.98 -14.08
N GLU A 36 -31.16 18.35 -12.81
CA GLU A 36 -29.96 18.97 -12.26
C GLU A 36 -28.84 17.92 -12.37
N GLU A 37 -27.97 18.07 -13.37
CA GLU A 37 -26.86 17.15 -13.59
C GLU A 37 -25.97 17.18 -12.35
N CYS A 38 -25.74 16.02 -11.73
CA CYS A 38 -24.84 15.95 -10.59
C CYS A 38 -23.41 16.22 -11.06
N LEU A 39 -22.83 17.33 -10.61
CA LEU A 39 -21.48 17.73 -11.01
C LEU A 39 -20.37 17.01 -10.23
N ASN A 40 -20.73 16.28 -9.16
CA ASN A 40 -19.78 15.48 -8.41
C ASN A 40 -19.58 14.13 -9.11
N LEU A 41 -18.33 13.67 -9.20
CA LEU A 41 -17.94 12.47 -9.93
C LEU A 41 -17.10 11.57 -9.02
N VAL A 42 -17.22 10.26 -9.21
CA VAL A 42 -16.27 9.29 -8.66
C VAL A 42 -15.00 9.37 -9.50
N SER A 43 -13.89 9.77 -8.88
CA SER A 43 -12.58 9.84 -9.55
C SER A 43 -11.82 8.53 -9.49
N GLU A 44 -12.01 7.74 -8.43
CA GLU A 44 -11.30 6.48 -8.21
C GLU A 44 -12.14 5.52 -7.35
N THR A 45 -11.91 4.23 -7.52
CA THR A 45 -12.54 3.17 -6.73
C THR A 45 -11.52 2.11 -6.37
N PHE A 46 -11.60 1.59 -5.14
CA PHE A 46 -10.81 0.45 -4.67
C PHE A 46 -11.72 -0.61 -4.04
N PRO A 47 -11.57 -1.90 -4.37
CA PRO A 47 -10.87 -2.41 -5.54
C PRO A 47 -11.38 -1.77 -6.84
N ALA A 48 -10.59 -1.82 -7.91
CA ALA A 48 -11.06 -1.35 -9.20
C ALA A 48 -12.22 -2.23 -9.70
N THR A 49 -13.11 -1.66 -10.51
CA THR A 49 -14.18 -2.45 -11.12
C THR A 49 -13.60 -3.56 -12.01
N GLY A 50 -14.01 -4.80 -11.76
CA GLY A 50 -13.53 -5.99 -12.45
C GLY A 50 -12.28 -6.64 -11.84
N THR A 51 -11.73 -6.15 -10.72
CA THR A 51 -10.65 -6.84 -9.99
C THR A 51 -11.08 -8.27 -9.65
N ALA A 52 -10.19 -9.25 -9.89
CA ALA A 52 -10.52 -10.68 -9.79
C ALA A 52 -9.93 -11.38 -8.56
N ASP A 53 -9.03 -10.69 -7.87
CA ASP A 53 -8.10 -11.19 -6.87
C ASP A 53 -7.99 -10.23 -5.66
N ALA A 54 -9.06 -9.50 -5.36
CA ALA A 54 -9.08 -8.57 -4.24
C ALA A 54 -8.81 -9.31 -2.91
N PHE A 55 -8.07 -8.68 -2.00
CA PHE A 55 -7.84 -9.28 -0.69
C PHE A 55 -9.16 -9.53 0.07
N TYR A 56 -9.31 -10.67 0.73
CA TYR A 56 -10.57 -11.03 1.40
C TYR A 56 -10.89 -10.15 2.63
N MET A 57 -9.91 -9.40 3.15
CA MET A 57 -10.12 -8.35 4.16
C MET A 57 -9.97 -6.93 3.59
N THR A 58 -10.05 -6.78 2.26
CA THR A 58 -9.98 -5.47 1.59
C THR A 58 -11.06 -4.51 2.11
N SER A 59 -10.69 -3.23 2.19
CA SER A 59 -11.67 -2.15 2.22
C SER A 59 -12.33 -1.99 0.86
N VAL A 60 -13.47 -1.29 0.83
CA VAL A 60 -14.07 -0.77 -0.39
C VAL A 60 -14.09 0.75 -0.30
N GLU A 61 -13.57 1.43 -1.31
CA GLU A 61 -13.38 2.87 -1.31
C GLU A 61 -13.90 3.51 -2.60
N PHE A 62 -14.50 4.68 -2.44
CA PHE A 62 -14.85 5.57 -3.53
C PHE A 62 -14.25 6.95 -3.23
N THR A 63 -13.39 7.45 -4.12
CA THR A 63 -12.86 8.82 -4.05
C THR A 63 -13.72 9.71 -4.92
N LEU A 64 -14.23 10.79 -4.35
CA LEU A 64 -15.13 11.75 -4.99
C LEU A 64 -14.38 13.04 -5.36
N GLN A 65 -14.88 13.79 -6.33
CA GLN A 65 -14.31 15.11 -6.65
C GLN A 65 -14.66 16.17 -5.60
N THR A 66 -15.74 15.98 -4.85
CA THR A 66 -16.18 16.85 -3.77
C THR A 66 -16.71 16.02 -2.60
N VAL A 67 -16.50 16.52 -1.38
CA VAL A 67 -16.94 15.89 -0.13
C VAL A 67 -18.46 15.70 -0.10
N GLU A 68 -18.91 14.51 0.30
CA GLU A 68 -20.33 14.16 0.45
C GLU A 68 -20.53 13.51 1.81
N ALA A 69 -20.88 14.31 2.81
CA ALA A 69 -20.90 13.89 4.21
C ALA A 69 -21.91 12.76 4.51
N ASP A 70 -22.94 12.61 3.68
CA ASP A 70 -23.99 11.60 3.84
C ASP A 70 -23.80 10.39 2.90
N ALA A 71 -22.66 10.29 2.19
CA ALA A 71 -22.38 9.16 1.31
C ALA A 71 -22.18 7.87 2.10
N THR A 72 -22.72 6.77 1.58
CA THR A 72 -22.63 5.44 2.18
C THR A 72 -22.37 4.39 1.11
N VAL A 73 -21.74 3.29 1.50
CA VAL A 73 -21.47 2.15 0.62
C VAL A 73 -22.15 0.92 1.20
N THR A 74 -22.79 0.16 0.31
CA THR A 74 -23.38 -1.15 0.64
C THR A 74 -22.71 -2.21 -0.22
N VAL A 75 -22.28 -3.31 0.38
CA VAL A 75 -21.66 -4.44 -0.34
C VAL A 75 -22.60 -5.64 -0.33
N THR A 76 -22.79 -6.26 -1.49
CA THR A 76 -23.64 -7.45 -1.67
C THR A 76 -22.81 -8.60 -2.22
N GLY A 77 -22.93 -9.78 -1.60
CA GLY A 77 -22.34 -11.03 -2.06
C GLY A 77 -23.42 -12.07 -2.43
N PRO A 78 -23.04 -13.34 -2.66
CA PRO A 78 -23.98 -14.40 -3.06
C PRO A 78 -25.10 -14.67 -2.05
N SER A 79 -24.84 -14.40 -0.77
CA SER A 79 -25.75 -14.63 0.35
C SER A 79 -26.62 -13.40 0.69
N GLY A 80 -26.48 -12.29 -0.04
CA GLY A 80 -27.15 -11.02 0.23
C GLY A 80 -26.18 -9.93 0.67
N GLU A 81 -26.70 -8.92 1.38
CA GLU A 81 -25.93 -7.80 1.90
C GLU A 81 -24.89 -8.28 2.92
N VAL A 82 -23.65 -7.78 2.80
CA VAL A 82 -22.54 -8.04 3.70
C VAL A 82 -22.55 -6.99 4.80
N SER A 83 -22.48 -7.42 6.07
CA SER A 83 -22.39 -6.51 7.20
C SER A 83 -21.07 -5.73 7.18
N GLY A 84 -21.16 -4.42 7.35
CA GLY A 84 -20.01 -3.52 7.44
C GLY A 84 -20.45 -2.09 7.73
N SER A 85 -19.49 -1.17 7.74
CA SER A 85 -19.72 0.24 8.04
C SER A 85 -19.02 1.16 7.05
N SER A 86 -19.62 2.33 6.78
CA SER A 86 -19.00 3.37 5.96
C SER A 86 -18.55 4.57 6.79
N VAL A 87 -17.42 5.15 6.41
CA VAL A 87 -16.85 6.38 6.96
C VAL A 87 -16.52 7.32 5.80
N VAL A 88 -16.93 8.58 5.92
CA VAL A 88 -16.52 9.64 4.99
C VAL A 88 -15.33 10.36 5.60
N ASP A 89 -14.21 10.35 4.89
CA ASP A 89 -12.95 10.98 5.26
C ASP A 89 -12.49 11.92 4.13
N GLY A 90 -12.67 13.22 4.32
CA GLY A 90 -12.51 14.18 3.23
C GLY A 90 -13.44 13.84 2.05
N ASN A 91 -12.87 13.62 0.88
CA ASN A 91 -13.57 13.24 -0.34
C ASN A 91 -13.62 11.71 -0.56
N ARG A 92 -13.09 10.91 0.37
CA ARG A 92 -13.07 9.45 0.32
C ARG A 92 -14.22 8.86 1.13
N VAL A 93 -14.94 7.91 0.55
CA VAL A 93 -15.96 7.11 1.23
C VAL A 93 -15.40 5.70 1.39
N LEU A 94 -14.99 5.37 2.61
CA LEU A 94 -14.40 4.08 2.98
C LEU A 94 -15.49 3.18 3.56
N TRP A 95 -15.54 1.92 3.15
CA TRP A 95 -16.33 0.87 3.77
C TRP A 95 -15.45 -0.29 4.22
N THR A 96 -15.74 -0.78 5.42
CA THR A 96 -15.01 -1.90 6.04
C THR A 96 -16.03 -2.96 6.46
N ALA A 97 -15.77 -4.21 6.08
CA ALA A 97 -16.59 -5.34 6.47
C ALA A 97 -16.46 -5.63 7.97
N ASP A 98 -17.55 -6.06 8.62
CA ASP A 98 -17.53 -6.46 10.04
C ASP A 98 -16.83 -7.80 10.27
N ALA A 99 -16.71 -8.61 9.21
CA ALA A 99 -16.02 -9.89 9.17
C ALA A 99 -15.35 -10.06 7.81
N PRO A 100 -14.29 -10.89 7.70
CA PRO A 100 -13.63 -11.14 6.43
C PRO A 100 -14.61 -11.65 5.36
N LEU A 101 -14.40 -11.21 4.12
CA LEU A 101 -15.16 -11.67 2.95
C LEU A 101 -14.81 -13.15 2.67
N GLU A 102 -15.72 -13.85 1.99
CA GLU A 102 -15.48 -15.23 1.53
C GLU A 102 -14.43 -15.21 0.42
N ALA A 103 -13.49 -16.15 0.43
CA ALA A 103 -12.48 -16.29 -0.62
C ALA A 103 -13.13 -16.70 -1.96
N SER A 104 -12.49 -16.36 -3.08
CA SER A 104 -12.91 -16.71 -4.45
C SER A 104 -14.38 -16.37 -4.75
N THR A 105 -14.86 -15.26 -4.20
CA THR A 105 -16.28 -14.90 -4.19
C THR A 105 -16.50 -13.53 -4.84
N ALA A 106 -17.51 -13.45 -5.70
CA ALA A 106 -17.88 -12.21 -6.38
C ALA A 106 -18.77 -11.33 -5.49
N TYR A 107 -18.46 -10.04 -5.47
CA TYR A 107 -19.16 -9.00 -4.73
C TYR A 107 -19.51 -7.80 -5.62
N GLU A 108 -20.57 -7.09 -5.26
CA GLU A 108 -20.92 -5.79 -5.82
C GLU A 108 -20.96 -4.75 -4.70
N ALA A 109 -20.26 -3.64 -4.87
CA ALA A 109 -20.34 -2.50 -3.98
C ALA A 109 -21.08 -1.35 -4.63
N ASN A 110 -22.04 -0.77 -3.91
CA ASN A 110 -22.90 0.29 -4.38
C ASN A 110 -22.71 1.54 -3.51
N LEU A 111 -22.29 2.64 -4.14
CA LEU A 111 -22.18 3.96 -3.54
C LEU A 111 -23.54 4.67 -3.62
N ASN A 112 -24.11 4.94 -2.45
CA ASN A 112 -25.34 5.71 -2.27
C ASN A 112 -24.98 7.13 -1.78
N TRP A 113 -25.33 8.13 -2.57
CA TRP A 113 -24.91 9.52 -2.39
C TRP A 113 -25.89 10.47 -3.11
N SER A 114 -25.61 11.77 -3.15
CA SER A 114 -26.52 12.78 -3.73
C SER A 114 -26.69 12.67 -5.26
N CYS A 115 -25.76 12.02 -5.94
CA CYS A 115 -25.79 11.77 -7.39
C CYS A 115 -26.46 10.42 -7.75
N GLU A 116 -26.33 10.02 -9.01
CA GLU A 116 -26.68 8.67 -9.47
C GLU A 116 -25.81 7.62 -8.77
N ALA A 117 -26.45 6.55 -8.28
CA ALA A 117 -25.75 5.47 -7.60
C ALA A 117 -24.68 4.85 -8.52
N THR A 118 -23.48 4.67 -7.98
CA THR A 118 -22.36 4.07 -8.71
C THR A 118 -22.13 2.66 -8.18
N THR A 119 -21.91 1.69 -9.08
CA THR A 119 -21.65 0.30 -8.70
C THR A 119 -20.33 -0.17 -9.27
N ILE A 120 -19.55 -0.86 -8.45
CA ILE A 120 -18.38 -1.63 -8.88
C ILE A 120 -18.60 -3.11 -8.54
N ALA A 121 -18.01 -3.99 -9.35
CA ALA A 121 -17.98 -5.41 -9.08
C ALA A 121 -16.52 -5.85 -8.89
N PHE A 122 -16.27 -6.77 -7.96
CA PHE A 122 -14.96 -7.35 -7.74
C PHE A 122 -15.09 -8.79 -7.28
N THR A 123 -14.01 -9.56 -7.34
CA THR A 123 -13.92 -10.93 -6.81
C THR A 123 -12.74 -11.00 -5.87
N THR A 124 -12.94 -11.64 -4.72
CA THR A 124 -11.87 -11.89 -3.75
C THR A 124 -10.94 -13.00 -4.25
N SER A 125 -9.66 -12.95 -3.86
CA SER A 125 -8.70 -14.01 -4.14
C SER A 125 -9.05 -15.32 -3.41
N ASP A 126 -8.34 -16.39 -3.73
CA ASP A 126 -8.34 -17.69 -3.05
C ASP A 126 -7.76 -17.65 -1.61
N VAL A 127 -7.16 -16.53 -1.21
CA VAL A 127 -6.68 -16.33 0.17
C VAL A 127 -7.86 -16.19 1.14
N GLY A 128 -7.74 -16.79 2.32
CA GLY A 128 -8.77 -16.80 3.36
C GLY A 128 -9.10 -18.20 3.92
N SER A 129 -8.54 -19.25 3.32
CA SER A 129 -8.57 -20.60 3.91
C SER A 129 -7.34 -20.83 4.80
N GLU A 130 -7.51 -21.62 5.87
CA GLU A 130 -6.40 -21.97 6.78
C GLU A 130 -5.24 -22.64 6.03
N VAL A 131 -4.01 -22.27 6.40
CA VAL A 131 -2.77 -22.90 5.94
C VAL A 131 -2.12 -23.69 7.08
N PRO A 132 -1.57 -24.90 6.85
CA PRO A 132 -0.84 -25.61 7.88
C PRO A 132 0.44 -24.86 8.26
N ALA A 133 0.64 -24.56 9.55
CA ALA A 133 1.81 -23.83 10.03
C ALA A 133 3.16 -24.50 9.64
N THR A 134 3.18 -25.84 9.57
CA THR A 134 4.36 -26.60 9.14
C THR A 134 4.78 -26.33 7.70
N ASP A 135 3.87 -25.85 6.87
CA ASP A 135 4.11 -25.58 5.45
C ASP A 135 4.68 -24.17 5.23
N LEU A 136 4.69 -23.33 6.28
CA LEU A 136 5.23 -21.97 6.25
C LEU A 136 6.68 -21.89 6.72
N THR A 137 7.10 -22.77 7.63
CA THR A 137 8.43 -22.67 8.26
C THR A 137 9.55 -22.86 7.24
N GLY A 138 10.47 -21.90 7.17
CA GLY A 138 11.59 -21.84 6.24
C GLY A 138 11.25 -21.22 4.89
N ASN A 139 10.00 -20.81 4.65
CA ASN A 139 9.66 -20.08 3.43
C ASN A 139 10.16 -18.63 3.55
N VAL A 140 10.76 -18.13 2.47
CA VAL A 140 11.13 -16.73 2.27
C VAL A 140 10.18 -16.12 1.25
N TYR A 141 9.62 -14.96 1.56
CA TYR A 141 8.72 -14.20 0.69
C TYR A 141 9.37 -12.88 0.31
N SER A 142 9.27 -12.48 -0.96
CA SER A 142 9.74 -11.19 -1.44
C SER A 142 8.59 -10.20 -1.48
N LEU A 143 8.64 -9.18 -0.63
CA LEU A 143 7.66 -8.10 -0.54
C LEU A 143 8.21 -6.84 -1.22
N PRO A 144 7.85 -6.57 -2.49
CA PRO A 144 8.17 -5.32 -3.15
C PRO A 144 7.27 -4.19 -2.63
N LEU A 145 7.86 -3.19 -1.96
CA LEU A 145 7.08 -2.05 -1.42
C LEU A 145 6.43 -1.20 -2.52
N THR A 146 6.98 -1.24 -3.73
CA THR A 146 6.51 -0.50 -4.90
C THR A 146 5.23 -1.07 -5.51
N GLU A 147 4.87 -2.32 -5.21
CA GLU A 147 3.63 -2.94 -5.67
C GLU A 147 2.44 -2.63 -4.75
N GLY A 148 2.71 -2.07 -3.58
CA GLY A 148 1.68 -1.67 -2.63
C GLY A 148 0.96 -0.37 -2.99
N ARG A 149 -0.24 -0.24 -2.47
CA ARG A 149 -1.02 0.99 -2.50
C ARG A 149 -0.65 1.87 -1.30
N PHE A 150 -0.08 3.04 -1.58
CA PHE A 150 0.24 4.03 -0.55
C PHE A 150 -1.03 4.76 -0.11
N VAL A 151 -1.50 4.44 1.09
CA VAL A 151 -2.65 5.10 1.73
C VAL A 151 -2.20 6.39 2.43
N GLU A 152 -1.03 6.36 3.06
CA GLU A 152 -0.40 7.54 3.65
C GLU A 152 1.09 7.59 3.31
N PRO A 153 1.62 8.75 2.90
CA PRO A 153 0.87 9.93 2.48
C PRO A 153 0.22 9.73 1.09
N GLU A 154 -1.04 10.15 0.98
CA GLU A 154 -1.80 10.06 -0.27
C GLU A 154 -1.09 10.80 -1.43
N GLY A 155 -1.09 10.20 -2.62
CA GLY A 155 -0.58 10.83 -3.84
C GLY A 155 0.95 10.85 -3.98
N LEU A 156 1.71 10.35 -2.99
CA LEU A 156 3.16 10.20 -3.11
C LEU A 156 3.62 8.79 -3.48
N GLY A 157 2.72 7.83 -3.69
CA GLY A 157 3.11 6.44 -3.96
C GLY A 157 4.10 6.29 -5.12
N GLU A 158 3.93 7.03 -6.22
CA GLU A 158 4.88 7.00 -7.34
C GLU A 158 6.26 7.59 -6.99
N ILE A 159 6.29 8.62 -6.15
CA ILE A 159 7.53 9.30 -5.74
C ILE A 159 8.28 8.46 -4.72
N ILE A 160 7.57 8.00 -3.68
CA ILE A 160 8.12 7.14 -2.64
C ILE A 160 8.55 5.80 -3.25
N GLY A 161 7.72 5.19 -4.10
CA GLY A 161 8.07 3.96 -4.80
C GLY A 161 9.29 4.10 -5.72
N GLY A 162 9.46 5.26 -6.37
CA GLY A 162 10.67 5.54 -7.15
C GLY A 162 11.94 5.74 -6.33
N LEU A 163 11.81 6.10 -5.05
CA LEU A 163 12.93 6.24 -4.11
C LEU A 163 13.21 4.94 -3.33
N LEU A 164 12.17 4.15 -3.10
CA LEU A 164 12.18 2.88 -2.35
C LEU A 164 12.04 1.69 -3.30
N ASP A 165 12.87 1.63 -4.35
CA ASP A 165 12.98 0.44 -5.22
C ASP A 165 13.73 -0.69 -4.48
N VAL A 166 13.17 -1.10 -3.35
CA VAL A 166 13.69 -2.11 -2.45
C VAL A 166 12.63 -3.17 -2.22
N SER A 167 13.05 -4.43 -2.27
CA SER A 167 12.22 -5.56 -1.83
C SER A 167 12.67 -5.97 -0.44
N VAL A 168 11.70 -6.22 0.44
CA VAL A 168 11.94 -6.79 1.76
C VAL A 168 11.74 -8.29 1.65
N LEU A 169 12.76 -9.07 1.97
CA LEU A 169 12.65 -10.51 2.12
C LEU A 169 12.16 -10.82 3.54
N ILE A 170 11.16 -11.67 3.67
CA ILE A 170 10.59 -12.08 4.96
C ILE A 170 10.69 -13.59 5.06
N GLU A 171 11.45 -14.12 6.02
CA GLU A 171 11.50 -15.54 6.34
C GLU A 171 10.60 -15.86 7.54
N VAL A 172 9.81 -16.93 7.44
CA VAL A 172 9.13 -17.53 8.60
C VAL A 172 10.08 -18.53 9.26
N THR A 173 10.77 -18.12 10.32
CA THR A 173 11.80 -18.93 10.98
C THR A 173 11.20 -20.03 11.86
N SER A 174 10.02 -19.80 12.42
CA SER A 174 9.22 -20.82 13.09
C SER A 174 7.73 -20.49 13.03
N ALA A 175 6.88 -21.53 13.00
CA ALA A 175 5.43 -21.37 12.95
C ALA A 175 4.71 -22.37 13.85
N THR A 176 3.69 -21.90 14.54
CA THR A 176 2.75 -22.71 15.32
C THR A 176 1.31 -22.40 14.89
N GLU A 177 0.31 -22.97 15.58
CA GLU A 177 -1.11 -22.66 15.29
C GLU A 177 -1.51 -21.21 15.63
N THR A 178 -0.74 -20.51 16.46
CA THR A 178 -1.10 -19.18 16.96
C THR A 178 0.00 -18.13 16.85
N ASP A 179 1.24 -18.55 16.60
CA ASP A 179 2.42 -17.69 16.67
C ASP A 179 3.34 -17.94 15.46
N LEU A 180 3.91 -16.86 14.90
CA LEU A 180 4.99 -16.91 13.91
C LEU A 180 6.21 -16.13 14.41
N GLU A 181 7.38 -16.74 14.30
CA GLU A 181 8.65 -16.02 14.38
C GLU A 181 9.10 -15.72 12.95
N MET A 182 9.47 -14.47 12.71
CA MET A 182 9.86 -13.99 11.39
C MET A 182 11.15 -13.19 11.46
N MET A 183 11.89 -13.18 10.35
CA MET A 183 13.09 -12.39 10.15
C MET A 183 12.97 -11.66 8.81
N GLY A 184 13.33 -10.38 8.80
CA GLY A 184 13.38 -9.56 7.60
C GLY A 184 14.81 -9.40 7.10
N ALA A 185 14.97 -9.13 5.81
CA ALA A 185 16.21 -8.63 5.23
C ALA A 185 15.91 -7.77 4.00
N LEU A 186 16.83 -6.88 3.64
CA LEU A 186 16.74 -6.22 2.34
C LEU A 186 17.22 -7.17 1.24
N ALA A 187 16.55 -7.13 0.10
CA ALA A 187 17.02 -7.80 -1.11
C ALA A 187 18.22 -7.06 -1.73
N SER A 188 19.04 -7.79 -2.47
CA SER A 188 20.16 -7.25 -3.24
C SER A 188 19.66 -6.36 -4.37
N GLU A 189 20.30 -5.21 -4.57
CA GLU A 189 20.03 -4.32 -5.71
C GLU A 189 20.17 -5.01 -7.08
N THR A 190 20.95 -6.09 -7.15
CA THR A 190 21.21 -6.83 -8.40
C THR A 190 20.33 -8.05 -8.60
N ASP A 191 19.69 -8.54 -7.53
CA ASP A 191 18.81 -9.69 -7.55
C ASP A 191 17.77 -9.57 -6.43
N PRO A 192 16.50 -9.25 -6.73
CA PRO A 192 15.46 -9.05 -5.73
C PRO A 192 15.12 -10.34 -4.94
N ASN A 193 15.62 -11.49 -5.38
CA ASN A 193 15.43 -12.79 -4.72
C ASN A 193 16.62 -13.21 -3.83
N ALA A 194 17.70 -12.42 -3.81
CA ALA A 194 18.87 -12.67 -2.98
C ALA A 194 18.94 -11.64 -1.85
N GLN A 195 19.34 -12.07 -0.65
CA GLN A 195 19.58 -11.17 0.46
C GLN A 195 20.80 -10.26 0.20
N ASP A 196 20.70 -8.99 0.59
CA ASP A 196 21.87 -8.11 0.75
C ASP A 196 22.64 -8.45 2.04
N LEU A 197 23.80 -9.08 1.90
CA LEU A 197 24.68 -9.45 3.03
C LEU A 197 25.50 -8.26 3.57
N CYS A 198 25.29 -7.06 3.05
CA CYS A 198 25.89 -5.81 3.53
C CYS A 198 24.93 -4.92 4.32
N THR A 199 23.69 -5.39 4.52
CA THR A 199 22.71 -4.76 5.39
C THR A 199 22.36 -5.73 6.50
N GLU A 200 22.21 -5.21 7.72
CA GLU A 200 21.80 -6.03 8.86
C GLU A 200 20.42 -6.66 8.63
N THR A 201 20.22 -7.86 9.14
CA THR A 201 18.89 -8.48 9.17
C THR A 201 17.98 -7.73 10.14
N ILE A 202 16.70 -7.69 9.80
CA ILE A 202 15.66 -7.00 10.57
C ILE A 202 14.99 -8.04 11.47
N ASP A 203 15.13 -7.86 12.78
CA ASP A 203 14.34 -8.61 13.75
C ASP A 203 12.97 -7.96 13.91
N PHE A 204 11.90 -8.75 13.80
CA PHE A 204 10.56 -8.26 14.08
C PHE A 204 10.43 -7.95 15.58
N PRO A 205 9.83 -6.81 15.97
CA PRO A 205 9.80 -6.34 17.35
C PRO A 205 8.98 -7.24 18.30
N ALA A 206 8.13 -8.10 17.74
CA ALA A 206 7.33 -9.07 18.47
C ALA A 206 7.10 -10.32 17.61
N VAL A 207 6.78 -11.44 18.29
CA VAL A 207 6.23 -12.63 17.65
C VAL A 207 4.89 -12.26 17.01
N ALA A 208 4.66 -12.68 15.76
CA ALA A 208 3.42 -12.38 15.06
C ALA A 208 2.26 -13.19 15.64
N ASP A 209 1.12 -12.53 15.85
CA ASP A 209 -0.15 -13.20 16.13
C ASP A 209 -0.64 -13.88 14.84
N PHE A 210 -0.82 -15.19 14.90
CA PHE A 210 -1.34 -16.04 13.83
C PHE A 210 -2.56 -16.85 14.27
N SER A 211 -3.21 -16.41 15.36
CA SER A 211 -4.43 -17.05 15.89
C SER A 211 -5.64 -16.95 14.94
N ALA A 212 -5.57 -16.07 13.94
CA ALA A 212 -6.59 -15.86 12.90
C ALA A 212 -6.16 -16.42 11.52
N ASN A 213 -5.40 -17.52 11.50
CA ASN A 213 -4.95 -18.23 10.30
C ASN A 213 -6.01 -18.23 9.16
N PRO A 214 -5.67 -17.76 7.94
CA PRO A 214 -4.32 -17.50 7.43
C PRO A 214 -3.79 -16.08 7.68
N PHE A 215 -4.53 -15.23 8.39
CA PHE A 215 -4.08 -13.88 8.71
C PHE A 215 -3.02 -13.89 9.82
N PHE A 216 -2.01 -13.06 9.66
CA PHE A 216 -1.04 -12.74 10.70
C PHE A 216 -0.93 -11.22 10.91
N SER A 217 -0.48 -10.84 12.11
CA SER A 217 -0.12 -9.45 12.40
C SER A 217 1.05 -9.35 13.37
N VAL A 218 1.90 -8.35 13.18
CA VAL A 218 2.97 -7.93 14.08
C VAL A 218 2.72 -6.49 14.50
N GLY A 219 2.98 -6.19 15.78
CA GLY A 219 2.84 -4.83 16.32
C GLY A 219 1.42 -4.49 16.78
N PRO A 220 1.13 -3.20 17.04
CA PRO A 220 2.03 -2.06 16.90
C PRO A 220 3.22 -2.15 17.87
N ALA A 221 4.43 -1.78 17.42
CA ALA A 221 5.62 -1.70 18.25
C ALA A 221 6.67 -0.74 17.66
N ASP A 222 7.46 -0.09 18.50
CA ASP A 222 8.56 0.74 18.02
C ASP A 222 9.74 -0.13 17.62
N THR A 223 10.42 0.22 16.53
CA THR A 223 11.63 -0.48 16.09
C THR A 223 12.65 0.48 15.46
N LEU A 224 13.87 -0.02 15.28
CA LEU A 224 14.94 0.64 14.52
C LEU A 224 15.20 -0.19 13.27
N ILE A 225 15.23 0.48 12.11
CA ILE A 225 15.63 -0.12 10.85
C ILE A 225 16.94 0.53 10.41
N SER A 226 17.99 -0.28 10.26
CA SER A 226 19.30 0.20 9.81
C SER A 226 19.42 0.04 8.30
N VAL A 227 19.50 1.15 7.56
CA VAL A 227 19.66 1.16 6.11
C VAL A 227 20.88 1.98 5.75
N ALA A 228 21.82 1.40 5.00
CA ALA A 228 23.07 2.04 4.62
C ALA A 228 23.86 2.62 5.83
N GLY A 229 23.78 1.94 6.99
CA GLY A 229 24.43 2.37 8.23
C GLY A 229 23.75 3.53 8.95
N ILE A 230 22.54 3.91 8.53
CA ILE A 230 21.70 4.92 9.18
C ILE A 230 20.56 4.21 9.90
N ASP A 231 20.47 4.42 11.22
CA ASP A 231 19.36 3.93 12.03
C ASP A 231 18.16 4.86 11.87
N ILE A 232 17.04 4.29 11.42
CA ILE A 232 15.78 4.99 11.22
C ILE A 232 14.80 4.45 12.27
N ALA A 233 14.30 5.35 13.13
CA ALA A 233 13.24 5.01 14.07
C ALA A 233 11.89 4.92 13.35
N VAL A 234 11.21 3.80 13.57
CA VAL A 234 9.83 3.58 13.13
C VAL A 234 8.97 3.39 14.37
N ASP A 235 8.13 4.38 14.63
CA ASP A 235 7.19 4.38 15.74
C ASP A 235 5.89 3.67 15.33
N ASP A 236 5.29 2.95 16.27
CA ASP A 236 4.01 2.23 16.08
C ASP A 236 3.99 1.33 14.83
N LEU A 237 5.12 0.66 14.51
CA LEU A 237 5.21 -0.25 13.38
C LEU A 237 4.17 -1.37 13.51
N ALA A 238 3.29 -1.47 12.52
CA ALA A 238 2.35 -2.57 12.35
C ALA A 238 2.55 -3.22 10.97
N ILE A 239 2.62 -4.54 10.96
CA ILE A 239 2.73 -5.35 9.74
C ILE A 239 1.63 -6.40 9.77
N SER A 240 0.97 -6.63 8.65
CA SER A 240 -0.02 -7.70 8.55
C SER A 240 -0.07 -8.28 7.14
N GLY A 241 -0.75 -9.41 7.00
CA GLY A 241 -1.01 -10.06 5.72
C GLY A 241 -1.68 -11.41 5.94
N ALA A 242 -1.97 -12.14 4.87
CA ALA A 242 -2.43 -13.52 4.98
C ALA A 242 -1.75 -14.43 3.97
N PHE A 243 -1.40 -15.63 4.42
CA PHE A 243 -0.80 -16.64 3.54
C PHE A 243 -1.83 -17.25 2.60
N SER A 244 -1.42 -17.55 1.37
CA SER A 244 -2.23 -18.37 0.46
C SER A 244 -2.43 -19.78 1.03
N PRO A 245 -3.48 -20.50 0.61
CA PRO A 245 -3.77 -21.84 1.12
C PRO A 245 -2.66 -22.87 0.88
N ASP A 246 -1.82 -22.66 -0.13
CA ASP A 246 -0.64 -23.44 -0.46
C ASP A 246 0.67 -22.88 0.12
N GLY A 247 0.62 -21.74 0.82
CA GLY A 247 1.76 -21.13 1.47
C GLY A 247 2.80 -20.54 0.51
N ASP A 248 2.42 -20.29 -0.75
CA ASP A 248 3.32 -19.81 -1.79
C ASP A 248 3.37 -18.27 -1.92
N ARG A 249 2.47 -17.56 -1.24
CA ARG A 249 2.49 -16.09 -1.19
C ARG A 249 1.82 -15.55 0.06
N ILE A 250 2.10 -14.30 0.35
CA ILE A 250 1.35 -13.46 1.29
C ILE A 250 0.52 -12.48 0.44
N ALA A 251 -0.78 -12.43 0.64
CA ALA A 251 -1.67 -11.46 0.02
C ALA A 251 -2.16 -10.44 1.05
N GLY A 252 -2.52 -9.24 0.56
CA GLY A 252 -2.99 -8.15 1.40
C GLY A 252 -1.96 -7.73 2.44
N ALA A 253 -0.67 -7.89 2.13
CA ALA A 253 0.38 -7.44 3.01
C ALA A 253 0.27 -5.93 3.19
N ALA A 254 0.34 -5.50 4.44
CA ALA A 254 0.23 -4.11 4.81
C ALA A 254 1.32 -3.75 5.82
N PHE A 255 1.81 -2.53 5.71
CA PHE A 255 2.80 -1.91 6.57
C PHE A 255 2.27 -0.55 6.98
N SER A 256 2.30 -0.23 8.27
CA SER A 256 2.07 1.13 8.74
C SER A 256 2.96 1.51 9.92
N GLY A 257 3.19 2.80 10.08
CA GLY A 257 3.97 3.37 11.18
C GLY A 257 4.30 4.83 10.91
N SER A 258 5.09 5.45 11.79
CA SER A 258 5.65 6.78 11.52
C SER A 258 7.16 6.78 11.60
N ILE A 259 7.80 7.41 10.62
CA ILE A 259 9.25 7.36 10.42
C ILE A 259 9.86 8.70 10.82
N ASP A 260 10.86 8.71 11.70
CA ASP A 260 11.67 9.90 11.95
C ASP A 260 12.49 10.24 10.70
N THR A 261 12.22 11.41 10.13
CA THR A 261 12.83 11.82 8.86
C THR A 261 14.20 12.50 9.01
N ARG A 262 14.63 12.83 10.23
CA ARG A 262 15.91 13.54 10.46
C ARG A 262 17.13 12.76 9.97
N PRO A 263 17.25 11.44 10.21
CA PRO A 263 18.36 10.66 9.67
C PRO A 263 18.39 10.60 8.14
N LEU A 264 17.24 10.81 7.48
CA LEU A 264 17.12 10.76 6.03
C LEU A 264 17.65 12.03 5.33
N VAL A 265 17.92 13.12 6.04
CA VAL A 265 18.39 14.38 5.44
C VAL A 265 19.67 14.17 4.62
N GLU A 266 20.61 13.38 5.13
CA GLU A 266 21.86 13.06 4.43
C GLU A 266 21.61 12.19 3.19
N LEU A 267 20.66 11.25 3.28
CA LEU A 267 20.34 10.31 2.21
C LEU A 267 19.63 10.99 1.04
N VAL A 268 18.67 11.89 1.32
CA VAL A 268 17.90 12.61 0.28
C VAL A 268 18.69 13.79 -0.28
N GLY A 269 19.75 14.24 0.42
CA GLY A 269 20.62 15.33 -0.05
C GLY A 269 19.92 16.69 -0.12
N THR A 270 18.87 16.89 0.67
CA THR A 270 18.00 18.08 0.63
C THR A 270 18.54 19.25 1.44
N GLY A 271 19.56 19.05 2.26
CA GLY A 271 20.15 20.11 3.08
C GLY A 271 20.97 19.56 4.24
N THR A 272 21.14 20.40 5.26
CA THR A 272 21.76 20.04 6.54
C THR A 272 20.86 20.36 7.73
N GLU A 273 19.65 20.86 7.46
CA GLU A 273 18.67 21.20 8.50
C GLU A 273 17.78 19.98 8.76
N GLU A 274 17.51 19.69 10.04
CA GLU A 274 16.76 18.50 10.48
C GLU A 274 15.34 18.43 9.90
N ASP A 275 14.75 19.57 9.55
CA ASP A 275 13.42 19.68 8.94
C ASP A 275 13.44 19.66 7.40
N SER A 276 14.59 19.45 6.76
CA SER A 276 14.71 19.53 5.29
C SER A 276 13.80 18.55 4.56
N VAL A 277 13.62 17.33 5.11
CA VAL A 277 12.72 16.32 4.53
C VAL A 277 11.26 16.72 4.73
N CYS A 278 10.89 17.20 5.93
CA CYS A 278 9.55 17.72 6.21
C CYS A 278 9.19 18.92 5.34
N ALA A 279 10.12 19.85 5.14
CA ALA A 279 9.93 21.00 4.25
C ALA A 279 9.76 20.58 2.78
N LEU A 280 10.44 19.51 2.36
CA LEU A 280 10.29 18.95 1.02
C LEU A 280 8.88 18.36 0.84
N VAL A 281 8.42 17.49 1.75
CA VAL A 281 7.10 16.84 1.62
C VAL A 281 5.94 17.83 1.82
N LEU A 282 6.16 18.91 2.59
CA LEU A 282 5.22 20.02 2.69
C LEU A 282 4.97 20.70 1.34
N GLY A 283 5.97 20.71 0.44
CA GLY A 283 5.81 21.17 -0.93
C GLY A 283 4.77 20.39 -1.74
N PHE A 284 4.45 19.16 -1.30
CA PHE A 284 3.41 18.30 -1.85
C PHE A 284 2.12 18.30 -1.00
N GLY A 285 2.03 19.18 0.00
CA GLY A 285 0.87 19.31 0.88
C GLY A 285 0.85 18.34 2.06
N ILE A 286 1.97 17.68 2.34
CA ILE A 286 2.07 16.69 3.43
C ILE A 286 2.80 17.29 4.61
N GLU A 287 2.15 17.26 5.76
CA GLU A 287 2.70 17.80 6.99
C GLU A 287 3.32 16.66 7.82
N CYS A 288 4.57 16.83 8.24
CA CYS A 288 5.13 15.96 9.27
C CYS A 288 4.34 16.11 10.58
N ILE A 289 4.15 14.99 11.26
CA ILE A 289 3.46 14.88 12.54
C ILE A 289 4.47 14.87 13.69
N ALA A 290 3.95 15.06 14.90
CA ALA A 290 4.75 14.95 16.11
C ALA A 290 5.26 13.51 16.30
N CYS A 291 6.56 13.33 16.50
CA CYS A 291 7.14 12.04 16.86
C CYS A 291 6.73 11.60 18.26
N SER A 292 6.67 10.28 18.49
CA SER A 292 6.25 9.71 19.78
C SER A 292 7.18 10.08 20.93
N ASP A 293 8.46 10.31 20.62
CA ASP A 293 9.52 10.72 21.55
C ASP A 293 9.39 12.18 22.04
N GLY A 294 8.46 12.95 21.46
CA GLY A 294 8.23 14.36 21.78
C GLY A 294 9.31 15.31 21.25
N SER A 295 10.16 14.87 20.32
CA SER A 295 11.25 15.67 19.75
C SER A 295 10.80 16.77 18.79
N GLY A 296 9.56 16.70 18.30
CA GLY A 296 8.95 17.71 17.44
C GLY A 296 8.22 17.11 16.25
N ASN A 297 7.89 17.94 15.27
CA ASN A 297 7.15 17.54 14.07
C ASN A 297 8.11 17.06 12.97
N PHE A 298 8.75 15.92 13.19
CA PHE A 298 9.75 15.35 12.28
C PHE A 298 9.36 13.98 11.73
N CYS A 299 8.23 13.43 12.18
CA CYS A 299 7.80 12.10 11.80
C CYS A 299 6.86 12.16 10.61
N LEU A 300 7.04 11.23 9.68
CA LEU A 300 6.17 11.06 8.53
C LEU A 300 5.38 9.77 8.70
N ALA A 301 4.04 9.88 8.73
CA ALA A 301 3.18 8.71 8.69
C ALA A 301 3.32 8.01 7.34
N LEU A 302 3.49 6.69 7.38
CA LEU A 302 3.58 5.84 6.21
C LEU A 302 2.58 4.69 6.40
N ALA A 303 1.73 4.48 5.40
CA ALA A 303 0.82 3.35 5.33
C ALA A 303 0.78 2.83 3.89
N VAL A 304 1.15 1.58 3.72
CA VAL A 304 1.16 0.86 2.45
C VAL A 304 0.34 -0.40 2.63
N GLU A 305 -0.63 -0.63 1.75
CA GLU A 305 -1.58 -1.73 1.84
C GLU A 305 -1.66 -2.49 0.51
N ASP A 306 -2.38 -3.61 0.52
CA ASP A 306 -2.67 -4.42 -0.67
C ASP A 306 -1.41 -4.91 -1.43
N MET A 307 -0.31 -5.11 -0.72
CA MET A 307 0.89 -5.72 -1.30
C MET A 307 0.71 -7.23 -1.43
N THR A 308 1.40 -7.81 -2.41
CA THR A 308 1.56 -9.26 -2.54
C THR A 308 3.04 -9.60 -2.41
N ALA A 309 3.36 -10.65 -1.65
CA ALA A 309 4.72 -11.17 -1.53
C ALA A 309 4.78 -12.62 -1.98
N GLU A 310 5.49 -12.88 -3.06
CA GLU A 310 5.65 -14.22 -3.64
C GLU A 310 6.78 -14.98 -2.94
N ILE A 311 6.65 -16.31 -2.83
CA ILE A 311 7.70 -17.17 -2.29
C ILE A 311 8.94 -17.16 -3.19
N VAL A 312 10.11 -17.04 -2.56
CA VAL A 312 11.41 -17.12 -3.20
C VAL A 312 11.99 -18.52 -2.99
N ALA A 313 11.61 -19.43 -3.89
CA ALA A 313 11.96 -20.85 -3.76
C ALA A 313 13.48 -21.09 -3.71
N GLY A 314 13.95 -21.75 -2.65
CA GLY A 314 15.35 -22.15 -2.49
C GLY A 314 16.26 -21.04 -1.96
N THR A 315 15.69 -19.94 -1.48
CA THR A 315 16.40 -18.91 -0.69
C THR A 315 16.20 -19.19 0.79
N ASP A 316 17.27 -19.07 1.56
CA ASP A 316 17.27 -19.04 3.03
C ASP A 316 17.89 -17.71 3.45
N LEU A 317 17.35 -17.02 4.46
CA LEU A 317 18.00 -15.83 5.00
C LEU A 317 19.10 -16.23 5.98
N VAL A 318 20.18 -15.46 5.94
CA VAL A 318 21.30 -15.59 6.88
C VAL A 318 21.20 -14.42 7.83
N PRO A 319 21.17 -14.64 9.16
CA PRO A 319 21.31 -13.55 10.13
C PRO A 319 22.60 -12.76 9.88
N VAL A 320 22.48 -11.46 9.69
CA VAL A 320 23.61 -10.54 9.45
C VAL A 320 23.57 -9.48 10.54
N GLY A 321 24.58 -9.48 11.42
CA GLY A 321 24.76 -8.43 12.42
C GLY A 321 25.83 -7.40 12.02
N PRO A 322 26.05 -6.36 12.85
CA PRO A 322 27.03 -5.31 12.56
C PRO A 322 28.46 -5.85 12.32
N ASP A 323 28.88 -6.84 13.11
CA ASP A 323 30.21 -7.47 12.97
C ASP A 323 30.36 -8.23 11.64
N ASP A 324 29.27 -8.81 11.14
CA ASP A 324 29.25 -9.52 9.85
C ASP A 324 29.41 -8.51 8.70
N VAL A 325 28.70 -7.39 8.76
CA VAL A 325 28.82 -6.29 7.78
C VAL A 325 30.24 -5.69 7.80
N GLU A 326 30.80 -5.40 8.97
CA GLU A 326 32.16 -4.82 9.09
C GLU A 326 33.24 -5.79 8.57
N SER A 327 33.06 -7.09 8.81
CA SER A 327 34.04 -8.10 8.41
C SER A 327 33.90 -8.58 6.96
N ASN A 328 32.78 -8.29 6.30
CA ASN A 328 32.54 -8.66 4.91
C ASN A 328 33.32 -7.72 3.94
N PRO A 329 34.33 -8.22 3.22
CA PRO A 329 35.17 -7.40 2.36
C PRO A 329 34.43 -6.78 1.16
N ASP A 330 33.26 -7.34 0.79
CA ASP A 330 32.46 -6.84 -0.33
C ASP A 330 31.69 -5.55 0.07
N CYS A 331 31.35 -5.41 1.36
CA CYS A 331 30.63 -4.25 1.91
C CYS A 331 31.51 -3.01 2.05
N ALA A 332 32.83 -3.17 2.15
CA ALA A 332 33.76 -2.05 2.28
C ALA A 332 33.91 -1.22 0.99
N THR A 333 33.35 -1.68 -0.13
CA THR A 333 33.53 -1.04 -1.45
C THR A 333 32.36 -0.18 -1.91
N THR A 334 31.27 -0.16 -1.16
CA THR A 334 30.00 0.50 -1.52
C THR A 334 29.79 1.83 -0.83
N THR A 335 30.85 2.51 -0.37
CA THR A 335 30.73 3.92 0.06
C THR A 335 30.21 4.75 -1.13
N PRO A 336 29.03 5.39 -1.02
CA PRO A 336 28.43 6.15 -2.13
C PRO A 336 29.28 7.34 -2.60
#